data_AF-A0A7R9U8S8-F1
#
_entry.id   AF-A0A7R9U8S8-F1
#
_cell.length_a   1.000
_cell.length_b   1.000
_cell.length_c   1.000
_cell.angle_alpha   90.00
_cell.angle_beta   90.00
_cell.angle_gamma   90.00
#
_symmetry.space_group_name_H-M   'P 1'
#
loop_
_entity.id
_entity.type
_entity.pdbx_description
1 polymer ?
#
loop_
_entity_poly.entity_id
_entity_poly.type
_entity_poly.pdbx_seq_one_letter_code
_entity_poly.pdbx_strand_id
1 'polypeptide(L)'
;GLSTVTAEAAALGDDSEEETYAQDVTELAEIPALTAITLATCQSLTSIKGDLIGDPLEIAAFEKLGWKLTTSRGSGSSAVGTVVVPPKGKFRVGPVRIVKRHPFSSELKRMSVIAHVPSIDLPSEAKTEAPSPAGGMYCFTKGAPEVVREFLAAVPENYDGVYLHYMSKGYRVL
;
A
#
# COMPACT_ATOMS: atom_id res chain seq x y z
N GLY A 1 -4.86 15.99 -4.94
CA GLY A 1 -5.06 15.58 -3.54
C GLY A 1 -5.24 14.09 -3.50
N LEU A 2 -4.48 13.38 -2.68
CA LEU A 2 -4.69 11.96 -2.37
C LEU A 2 -3.89 11.63 -1.10
N SER A 3 -4.53 11.77 0.05
CA SER A 3 -4.08 11.25 1.34
C SER A 3 -5.00 10.07 1.63
N THR A 4 -4.48 8.85 1.68
CA THR A 4 -5.29 7.70 2.11
C THR A 4 -4.65 7.17 3.39
N VAL A 5 -5.25 7.50 4.54
CA VAL A 5 -4.90 6.90 5.82
C VAL A 5 -5.83 5.70 6.00
N THR A 6 -5.26 4.49 6.05
CA THR A 6 -6.01 3.29 6.42
C THR A 6 -5.94 3.13 7.94
N ALA A 7 -7.06 3.31 8.63
CA ALA A 7 -7.22 3.02 10.06
C ALA A 7 -8.24 1.87 10.23
N GLU A 8 -7.99 0.91 11.14
CA GLU A 8 -8.89 -0.22 11.43
C GLU A 8 -9.38 -0.17 12.88
N ALA A 9 -10.71 -0.17 13.08
CA ALA A 9 -11.42 0.35 14.26
C ALA A 9 -11.64 -0.59 15.47
N ALA A 10 -11.45 -0.05 16.68
CA ALA A 10 -12.05 -0.37 17.98
C ALA A 10 -11.69 0.74 19.02
N ALA A 11 -12.60 1.69 19.30
CA ALA A 11 -12.89 2.31 20.61
C ALA A 11 -13.38 3.77 20.56
N LEU A 12 -14.11 4.10 21.64
CA LEU A 12 -14.90 5.28 21.99
C LEU A 12 -14.07 6.57 22.18
N GLY A 13 -14.55 7.70 21.63
CA GLY A 13 -14.00 9.05 21.81
C GLY A 13 -15.05 10.14 21.53
N ASP A 14 -14.70 11.41 21.80
CA ASP A 14 -15.58 12.60 21.70
C ASP A 14 -16.16 12.82 20.28
N ASP A 15 -17.49 12.86 20.17
CA ASP A 15 -18.26 12.68 18.92
C ASP A 15 -17.95 13.75 17.84
N SER A 16 -17.54 14.97 18.22
CA SER A 16 -17.40 16.10 17.28
C SER A 16 -16.10 16.11 16.46
N GLU A 17 -14.97 15.74 17.06
CA GLU A 17 -13.71 15.53 16.34
C GLU A 17 -13.72 14.20 15.57
N GLU A 18 -14.50 13.23 16.05
CA GLU A 18 -14.69 11.93 15.42
C GLU A 18 -15.37 12.05 14.05
N GLU A 19 -16.43 12.85 13.92
CA GLU A 19 -17.06 13.09 12.61
C GLU A 19 -16.11 13.78 11.60
N THR A 20 -15.20 14.64 12.08
CA THR A 20 -14.30 15.40 11.21
C THR A 20 -13.25 14.49 10.56
N TYR A 21 -12.56 13.65 11.34
CA TYR A 21 -11.50 12.78 10.82
C TYR A 21 -12.02 11.45 10.28
N ALA A 22 -13.22 11.00 10.66
CA ALA A 22 -13.84 9.80 10.08
C ALA A 22 -14.10 9.95 8.56
N GLN A 23 -14.35 11.18 8.08
CA GLN A 23 -14.50 11.46 6.65
C GLN A 23 -13.19 11.27 5.85
N ASP A 24 -12.04 11.24 6.53
CA ASP A 24 -10.72 11.09 5.91
C ASP A 24 -10.26 9.62 5.79
N VAL A 25 -11.07 8.66 6.23
CA VAL A 25 -10.80 7.22 6.07
C VAL A 25 -11.52 6.67 4.85
N THR A 26 -10.77 6.02 3.97
CA THR A 26 -11.30 5.35 2.78
C THR A 26 -11.35 3.84 2.99
N GLU A 27 -12.48 3.22 2.65
CA GLU A 27 -12.61 1.76 2.66
C GLU A 27 -11.65 1.10 1.66
N LEU A 28 -11.10 -0.06 2.03
CA LEU A 28 -10.20 -0.87 1.17
C LEU A 28 -10.81 -1.25 -0.19
N ALA A 29 -12.14 -1.17 -0.33
CA ALA A 29 -12.83 -1.39 -1.59
C ALA A 29 -12.63 -0.24 -2.59
N GLU A 30 -12.42 0.98 -2.10
CA GLU A 30 -12.47 2.23 -2.86
C GLU A 30 -11.10 2.93 -2.95
N ILE A 31 -10.06 2.34 -2.36
CA ILE A 31 -8.72 2.93 -2.39
C ILE A 31 -8.18 3.09 -3.83
N PRO A 32 -7.38 4.14 -4.08
CA PRO A 32 -6.70 4.33 -5.36
C PRO A 32 -5.76 3.18 -5.75
N ALA A 33 -5.53 3.01 -7.05
CA ALA A 33 -4.69 1.94 -7.59
C ALA A 33 -3.26 1.93 -7.01
N LEU A 34 -2.63 3.10 -6.86
CA LEU A 34 -1.28 3.21 -6.27
C LEU A 34 -1.25 2.80 -4.80
N THR A 35 -2.28 3.17 -4.03
CA THR A 35 -2.44 2.76 -2.63
C THR A 35 -2.62 1.25 -2.53
N ALA A 36 -3.46 0.67 -3.40
CA ALA A 36 -3.66 -0.78 -3.45
C ALA A 36 -2.36 -1.54 -3.79
N ILE A 37 -1.57 -1.06 -4.76
CA ILE A 37 -0.26 -1.67 -5.08
C ILE A 37 0.68 -1.55 -3.89
N THR A 38 0.70 -0.40 -3.20
CA THR A 38 1.55 -0.19 -2.02
C THR A 38 1.21 -1.20 -0.93
N LEU A 39 -0.06 -1.35 -0.57
CA LEU A 39 -0.50 -2.32 0.43
C LEU A 39 -0.23 -3.78 0.02
N ALA A 40 -0.43 -4.10 -1.26
CA ALA A 40 -0.26 -5.46 -1.76
C ALA A 40 1.21 -5.86 -1.94
N THR A 41 2.11 -4.90 -2.20
CA THR A 41 3.54 -5.17 -2.43
C THR A 41 4.37 -4.95 -1.17
N CYS A 42 4.10 -3.91 -0.38
CA CYS A 42 4.83 -3.63 0.85
C CYS A 42 4.26 -4.48 1.99
N GLN A 43 4.55 -5.77 1.96
CA GLN A 43 4.27 -6.70 3.06
C GLN A 43 5.43 -7.69 3.25
N SER A 44 5.32 -8.55 4.26
CA SER A 44 6.26 -9.65 4.51
C SER A 44 5.69 -11.03 4.17
N LEU A 45 4.47 -11.08 3.62
CA LEU A 45 3.77 -12.35 3.38
C LEU A 45 4.48 -13.24 2.37
N THR A 46 4.41 -14.54 2.64
CA THR A 46 4.82 -15.62 1.74
C THR A 46 3.62 -16.53 1.46
N SER A 47 3.60 -17.21 0.31
CA SER A 47 2.60 -18.25 0.03
C SER A 47 3.26 -19.63 0.00
N ILE A 48 2.73 -20.57 0.79
CA ILE A 48 3.15 -21.97 0.80
C ILE A 48 1.93 -22.82 0.47
N LYS A 49 1.99 -23.58 -0.63
CA LYS A 49 0.89 -24.45 -1.10
C LYS A 49 -0.44 -23.71 -1.33
N GLY A 50 -0.42 -22.40 -1.54
CA GLY A 50 -1.61 -21.57 -1.74
C GLY A 50 -2.04 -20.79 -0.50
N ASP A 51 -1.56 -21.17 0.69
CA ASP A 51 -1.90 -20.50 1.94
C ASP A 51 -0.94 -19.33 2.18
N LEU A 52 -1.50 -18.18 2.57
CA LEU A 52 -0.71 -17.01 2.97
C LEU A 52 -0.19 -17.19 4.40
N ILE A 53 1.09 -16.90 4.57
CA ILE A 53 1.79 -16.99 5.86
C ILE A 53 2.48 -15.66 6.12
N GLY A 54 2.29 -15.11 7.31
CA GLY A 54 2.85 -13.84 7.74
C GLY A 54 2.07 -13.23 8.89
N ASP A 55 2.19 -11.92 9.04
CA ASP A 55 1.45 -11.15 10.05
C ASP A 55 -0.06 -11.20 9.79
N PRO A 56 -0.91 -11.51 10.80
CA PRO A 56 -2.36 -11.63 10.61
C PRO A 56 -3.03 -10.36 10.06
N LEU A 57 -2.54 -9.17 10.41
CA LEU A 57 -3.07 -7.89 9.92
C LEU A 57 -2.73 -7.72 8.43
N GLU A 58 -1.50 -8.06 8.05
CA GLU A 58 -1.09 -8.05 6.64
C GLU A 58 -1.89 -9.06 5.80
N ILE A 59 -2.16 -10.26 6.34
CA ILE A 59 -2.99 -11.27 5.67
C ILE A 59 -4.41 -10.73 5.46
N ALA A 60 -5.06 -10.23 6.52
CA ALA A 60 -6.42 -9.73 6.45
C ALA A 60 -6.56 -8.58 5.43
N ALA A 61 -5.64 -7.62 5.44
CA ALA A 61 -5.62 -6.54 4.46
C ALA A 61 -5.43 -7.06 3.03
N PHE A 62 -4.48 -7.97 2.83
CA PHE A 62 -4.19 -8.54 1.51
C PHE A 62 -5.37 -9.33 0.93
N GLU A 63 -6.05 -10.11 1.77
CA GLU A 63 -7.26 -10.85 1.41
C GLU A 63 -8.44 -9.92 1.13
N LYS A 64 -8.68 -8.90 1.96
CA LYS A 64 -9.74 -7.89 1.77
C LYS A 64 -9.53 -7.09 0.48
N LEU A 65 -8.28 -6.87 0.07
CA LEU A 65 -7.97 -6.28 -1.23
C LEU A 65 -8.31 -7.21 -2.40
N GLY A 66 -8.33 -8.53 -2.19
CA GLY A 66 -8.59 -9.55 -3.21
C GLY A 66 -7.40 -9.84 -4.12
N TRP A 67 -6.18 -9.46 -3.71
CA TRP A 67 -4.97 -9.68 -4.50
C TRP A 67 -4.45 -11.11 -4.28
N LYS A 68 -3.65 -11.61 -5.21
CA LYS A 68 -3.05 -12.94 -5.12
C LYS A 68 -1.55 -12.86 -5.16
N LEU A 69 -0.89 -13.54 -4.22
CA LEU A 69 0.55 -13.68 -4.19
C LEU A 69 0.94 -14.93 -4.97
N THR A 70 1.76 -14.77 -6.00
CA THR A 70 2.22 -15.87 -6.83
C THR A 70 3.73 -15.85 -6.95
N THR A 71 4.27 -17.02 -7.19
CA THR A 71 5.70 -17.24 -7.38
C THR A 71 5.92 -17.60 -8.83
N SER A 72 6.58 -16.73 -9.59
CA SER A 72 6.80 -16.91 -11.03
C SER A 72 8.28 -17.18 -11.30
N ARG A 73 8.56 -18.22 -12.07
CA ARG A 73 9.87 -18.42 -12.70
C ARG A 73 9.90 -17.59 -13.97
N GLY A 74 10.80 -16.61 -14.06
CA GLY A 74 11.02 -15.90 -15.31
C GLY A 74 11.51 -16.88 -16.38
N SER A 75 11.00 -16.76 -17.61
CA SER A 75 11.50 -17.54 -18.75
C SER A 75 12.99 -17.24 -18.93
N GLY A 76 13.87 -18.21 -18.63
CA GLY A 76 15.32 -18.05 -18.71
C GLY A 76 16.03 -17.58 -17.42
N SER A 77 15.31 -17.35 -16.32
CA SER A 77 15.90 -16.98 -15.02
C SER A 77 15.76 -18.13 -14.01
N SER A 78 16.89 -18.61 -13.47
CA SER A 78 16.89 -19.52 -12.30
C SER A 78 16.34 -18.86 -11.04
N ALA A 79 16.24 -17.52 -11.00
CA ALA A 79 15.63 -16.81 -9.89
C ALA A 79 14.11 -16.87 -9.98
N VAL A 80 13.53 -17.40 -8.90
CA VAL A 80 12.10 -17.43 -8.63
C VAL A 80 11.70 -16.05 -8.08
N GLY A 81 10.85 -15.33 -8.81
CA GLY A 81 10.40 -13.98 -8.44
C GLY A 81 9.00 -13.97 -7.84
N THR A 82 8.74 -13.03 -6.92
CA THR A 82 7.40 -12.81 -6.37
C THR A 82 6.59 -11.88 -7.27
N VAL A 83 5.37 -12.29 -7.62
CA VAL A 83 4.44 -11.51 -8.43
C VAL A 83 3.12 -11.37 -7.68
N VAL A 84 2.67 -10.13 -7.53
CA VAL A 84 1.38 -9.81 -6.91
C VAL A 84 0.37 -9.53 -8.02
N VAL A 85 -0.74 -10.26 -8.03
CA VAL A 85 -1.74 -10.22 -9.09
C VAL A 85 -2.99 -9.50 -8.56
N PRO A 86 -3.43 -8.39 -9.19
CA PRO A 86 -4.63 -7.69 -8.77
C PRO A 86 -5.90 -8.47 -9.11
N PRO A 87 -7.00 -8.25 -8.38
CA PRO A 87 -8.31 -8.78 -8.74
C PRO A 87 -8.77 -8.25 -10.11
N LYS A 88 -9.39 -9.12 -10.92
CA LYS A 88 -9.89 -8.75 -12.25
C LYS A 88 -10.96 -7.66 -12.14
N GLY A 89 -10.85 -6.62 -12.96
CA GLY A 89 -11.89 -5.59 -13.13
C GLY A 89 -11.97 -4.52 -12.03
N LYS A 90 -11.30 -4.71 -10.87
CA LYS A 90 -11.29 -3.72 -9.77
C LYS A 90 -10.22 -2.64 -9.97
N PHE A 91 -9.02 -3.05 -10.38
CA PHE A 91 -7.91 -2.14 -10.66
C PHE A 91 -7.49 -2.27 -12.12
N ARG A 92 -7.25 -1.14 -12.79
CA ARG A 92 -6.64 -1.10 -14.12
C ARG A 92 -5.11 -1.21 -14.02
N VAL A 93 -4.67 -2.33 -13.42
CA VAL A 93 -3.28 -2.62 -13.10
C VAL A 93 -2.95 -4.04 -13.57
N GLY A 94 -1.81 -4.22 -14.22
CA GLY A 94 -1.31 -5.56 -14.57
C GLY A 94 -0.56 -6.25 -13.41
N PRO A 95 -0.15 -7.52 -13.55
CA PRO A 95 0.60 -8.24 -12.51
C PRO A 95 1.89 -7.51 -12.12
N VAL A 96 2.02 -7.17 -10.84
CA VAL A 96 3.16 -6.39 -10.32
C VAL A 96 4.28 -7.35 -9.90
N ARG A 97 5.45 -7.21 -10.52
CA ARG A 97 6.62 -8.06 -10.22
C ARG A 97 7.50 -7.37 -9.19
N ILE A 98 7.71 -8.02 -8.07
CA ILE A 98 8.63 -7.52 -7.04
C ILE A 98 10.06 -7.82 -7.46
N VAL A 99 10.88 -6.77 -7.52
CA VAL A 99 12.31 -6.87 -7.86
C VAL A 99 13.15 -6.96 -6.59
N LYS A 100 12.87 -6.10 -5.60
CA LYS A 100 13.58 -6.10 -4.32
C LYS A 100 12.65 -5.66 -3.21
N ARG A 101 12.68 -6.38 -2.09
CA ARG A 101 12.10 -5.93 -0.82
C ARG A 101 13.20 -5.40 0.08
N HIS A 102 12.94 -4.26 0.69
CA HIS A 102 13.61 -3.75 1.87
C HIS A 102 12.65 -3.97 3.03
N PRO A 103 12.83 -5.05 3.82
CA PRO A 103 11.95 -5.36 4.93
C PRO A 103 11.86 -4.21 5.93
N PHE A 104 10.81 -4.24 6.76
CA PHE A 104 10.67 -3.28 7.83
C PHE A 104 11.91 -3.30 8.73
N SER A 105 12.53 -2.13 8.93
CA SER A 105 13.59 -1.91 9.90
C SER A 105 13.05 -1.06 11.03
N SER A 106 13.28 -1.44 12.29
CA SER A 106 12.89 -0.64 13.45
C SER A 106 13.63 0.69 13.52
N GLU A 107 14.87 0.73 13.02
CA GLU A 107 15.68 1.95 12.91
C GLU A 107 15.08 2.94 11.89
N LEU A 108 14.68 2.43 10.72
CA LEU A 108 14.10 3.26 9.66
C LEU A 108 12.59 3.47 9.81
N LYS A 109 11.93 2.67 10.67
CA LYS A 109 10.48 2.60 10.87
C LYS A 109 9.64 2.52 9.59
N ARG A 110 10.20 1.98 8.52
CA ARG A 110 9.52 1.84 7.22
C ARG A 110 9.99 0.60 6.50
N MET A 111 9.18 0.17 5.53
CA MET A 111 9.57 -0.81 4.53
C MET A 111 9.40 -0.24 3.14
N SER A 112 10.22 -0.72 2.20
CA SER A 112 10.17 -0.27 0.80
C SER A 112 10.27 -1.44 -0.16
N VAL A 113 9.63 -1.31 -1.31
CA VAL A 113 9.65 -2.34 -2.36
C VAL A 113 9.91 -1.69 -3.70
N ILE A 114 10.93 -2.20 -4.40
CA ILE A 114 11.17 -1.90 -5.80
C ILE A 114 10.41 -2.93 -6.62
N ALA A 115 9.50 -2.47 -7.47
CA ALA A 115 8.66 -3.34 -8.29
C ALA A 115 8.53 -2.82 -9.72
N HIS A 116 8.37 -3.76 -10.65
CA HIS A 116 7.99 -3.47 -12.02
C HIS A 116 6.48 -3.59 -12.16
N VAL A 117 5.82 -2.47 -12.46
CA VAL A 117 4.38 -2.38 -12.70
C VAL A 117 4.18 -2.28 -14.21
N PRO A 118 3.64 -3.30 -14.90
CA PRO A 118 3.61 -3.36 -16.37
C PRO A 118 2.58 -2.41 -17.02
N SER A 119 1.54 -2.05 -16.29
CA SER A 119 0.56 -1.04 -16.69
C SER A 119 -0.15 -0.52 -15.46
N ILE A 120 -0.37 0.80 -15.43
CA ILE A 120 -1.19 1.47 -14.43
C ILE A 120 -1.87 2.66 -15.09
N ASP A 121 -3.21 2.66 -15.09
CA ASP A 121 -3.96 3.84 -15.52
C ASP A 121 -3.93 4.86 -14.38
N LEU A 122 -2.98 5.81 -14.46
CA LEU A 122 -2.92 6.94 -13.55
C LEU A 122 -3.92 8.03 -13.95
N PRO A 123 -4.56 8.72 -12.99
CA PRO A 123 -5.32 9.93 -13.27
C PRO A 123 -4.44 10.96 -14.00
N SER A 124 -5.03 11.71 -14.94
CA SER A 124 -4.31 12.63 -15.85
C SER A 124 -3.47 13.71 -15.14
N GLU A 125 -3.78 14.00 -13.87
CA GLU A 125 -3.09 15.02 -13.05
C GLU A 125 -1.83 14.49 -12.34
N ALA A 126 -1.67 13.16 -12.23
CA ALA A 126 -0.47 12.54 -11.64
C ALA A 126 0.65 12.33 -12.67
N LYS A 127 0.52 12.91 -13.87
CA LYS A 127 1.55 12.91 -14.90
C LYS A 127 2.60 13.97 -14.56
N THR A 128 3.53 13.64 -13.67
CA THR A 128 4.88 14.22 -13.72
C THR A 128 5.48 13.98 -15.11
N GLU A 129 6.50 14.72 -15.54
CA GLU A 129 7.00 14.77 -16.93
C GLU A 129 7.48 13.44 -17.57
N ALA A 130 7.29 12.31 -16.90
CA ALA A 130 7.12 11.01 -17.54
C ALA A 130 5.95 10.24 -16.90
N PRO A 131 4.87 9.97 -17.66
CA PRO A 131 4.47 8.58 -17.80
C PRO A 131 3.97 8.30 -19.22
N SER A 132 4.65 7.38 -19.89
CA SER A 132 4.00 6.62 -20.94
C SER A 132 2.87 5.79 -20.32
N PRO A 133 1.75 5.51 -21.01
CA PRO A 133 0.82 4.45 -20.64
C PRO A 133 1.50 3.05 -20.55
N ALA A 134 2.77 2.95 -20.94
CA ALA A 134 3.63 1.81 -20.68
C ALA A 134 4.11 1.81 -19.22
N GLY A 135 3.92 0.70 -18.52
CA GLY A 135 4.42 0.51 -17.18
C GLY A 135 5.93 0.73 -17.02
N GLY A 136 6.38 0.65 -15.77
CA GLY A 136 7.77 0.96 -15.41
C GLY A 136 8.17 0.45 -14.04
N MET A 137 9.32 0.96 -13.59
CA MET A 137 9.86 0.68 -12.27
C MET A 137 9.33 1.69 -11.26
N TYR A 138 8.83 1.19 -10.13
CA TYR A 138 8.28 1.99 -9.04
C TYR A 138 8.93 1.58 -7.72
N CYS A 139 9.07 2.54 -6.81
CA CYS A 139 9.39 2.31 -5.41
C CYS A 139 8.15 2.60 -4.58
N PHE A 140 7.64 1.59 -3.88
CA PHE A 140 6.53 1.72 -2.95
C PHE A 140 7.06 1.70 -1.53
N THR A 141 6.41 2.42 -0.60
CA THR A 141 6.82 2.48 0.80
C THR A 141 5.61 2.61 1.71
N LYS A 142 5.64 1.92 2.85
CA LYS A 142 4.71 2.08 3.98
C LYS A 142 5.51 2.09 5.29
N GLY A 143 5.06 2.79 6.32
CA GLY A 143 5.84 2.95 7.54
C GLY A 143 5.23 3.94 8.51
N ALA A 144 5.95 4.26 9.58
CA ALA A 144 5.46 5.23 10.55
C ALA A 144 5.15 6.57 9.85
N PRO A 145 3.96 7.16 10.09
CA PRO A 145 3.50 8.33 9.33
C PRO A 145 4.47 9.51 9.45
N GLU A 146 5.10 9.71 10.61
CA GLU A 146 6.10 10.76 10.82
C GLU A 146 7.33 10.58 9.93
N VAL A 147 7.68 9.33 9.58
CA VAL A 147 8.80 9.02 8.68
C VAL A 147 8.39 9.14 7.22
N VAL A 148 7.21 8.62 6.85
CA VAL A 148 6.74 8.68 5.45
C VAL A 148 6.54 10.13 5.00
N ARG A 149 6.08 10.99 5.92
CA ARG A 149 5.93 12.44 5.70
C ARG A 149 7.16 13.09 5.07
N GLU A 150 8.36 12.73 5.50
CA GLU A 150 9.62 13.30 5.01
C GLU A 150 9.91 13.00 3.53
N PHE A 151 9.24 12.00 2.95
CA PHE A 151 9.41 11.57 1.55
C PHE A 151 8.29 12.05 0.63
N LEU A 152 7.28 12.76 1.14
CA LEU A 152 6.19 13.30 0.33
C LEU A 152 6.63 14.58 -0.37
N ALA A 153 6.43 14.65 -1.69
CA ALA A 153 6.71 15.86 -2.46
C ALA A 153 5.79 17.03 -2.07
N ALA A 154 4.53 16.71 -1.76
CA ALA A 154 3.55 17.64 -1.22
C ALA A 154 2.82 16.95 -0.08
N VAL A 155 2.91 17.54 1.11
CA VAL A 155 2.30 17.01 2.32
C VAL A 155 0.88 17.54 2.43
N PRO A 156 -0.14 16.68 2.56
CA PRO A 156 -1.53 17.12 2.76
C PRO A 156 -1.72 17.89 4.08
N GLU A 157 -2.60 18.91 4.08
CA GLU A 157 -2.84 19.77 5.24
C GLU A 157 -3.33 18.98 6.47
N ASN A 158 -4.19 17.99 6.26
CA ASN A 158 -4.76 17.15 7.32
C ASN A 158 -3.87 15.95 7.72
N TYR A 159 -2.69 15.77 7.11
CA TYR A 159 -1.87 14.56 7.32
C TYR A 159 -1.56 14.29 8.80
N ASP A 160 -1.05 15.31 9.52
CA ASP A 160 -0.66 15.16 10.93
C ASP A 160 -1.87 14.98 11.85
N GLY A 161 -2.93 15.76 11.62
CA GLY A 161 -4.15 15.69 12.41
C GLY A 161 -4.80 14.30 12.34
N VAL A 162 -4.93 13.75 11.12
CA VAL A 162 -5.54 12.44 10.91
C VAL A 162 -4.75 11.34 11.60
N TYR A 163 -3.42 11.23 11.35
CA TYR A 163 -2.68 10.12 11.95
C TYR A 163 -2.56 10.25 13.47
N LEU A 164 -2.40 11.46 14.02
CA LEU A 164 -2.33 11.67 15.46
C LEU A 164 -3.66 11.34 16.16
N HIS A 165 -4.79 11.69 15.53
CA HIS A 165 -6.12 11.33 16.02
C HIS A 165 -6.30 9.80 16.11
N TYR A 166 -5.95 9.06 15.05
CA TYR A 166 -6.07 7.60 15.10
C TYR A 166 -5.03 6.96 16.05
N MET A 167 -3.81 7.49 16.14
CA MET A 167 -2.84 7.00 17.12
C MET A 167 -3.28 7.25 18.58
N SER A 168 -3.94 8.36 18.89
CA SER A 168 -4.44 8.65 20.24
C SER A 168 -5.55 7.68 20.67
N LYS A 169 -6.29 7.14 19.70
CA LYS A 169 -7.30 6.07 19.89
C LYS A 169 -6.69 4.65 19.97
N GLY A 170 -5.36 4.52 19.92
CA GLY A 170 -4.68 3.23 20.02
C GLY A 170 -4.54 2.47 18.69
N TYR A 171 -4.86 3.10 17.55
CA TYR A 171 -4.67 2.49 16.25
C TYR A 171 -3.21 2.48 15.83
N ARG A 172 -2.84 1.39 15.17
CA ARG A 172 -1.58 1.31 14.43
C ARG A 172 -1.77 1.97 13.06
N VAL A 173 -1.27 3.19 12.92
CA VAL A 173 -1.27 3.94 11.66
C VAL A 173 0.05 3.72 10.91
N LEU A 174 -0.01 3.50 9.59
CA LEU A 174 1.11 3.15 8.70
C LEU A 174 1.05 3.89 7.34
#